data_AF-A0A1X0QF94-F1
#
_entry.id   AF-A0A1X0QF94-F1
#
_cell.length_a   1.000
_cell.length_b   1.000
_cell.length_c   1.000
_cell.angle_alpha   90.00
_cell.angle_beta   90.00
_cell.angle_gamma   90.00
#
_symmetry.space_group_name_H-M   'P 1'
#
loop_
_entity.id
_entity.type
_entity.pdbx_description
1 polymer ?
#
loop_
_entity_poly.entity_id
_entity_poly.type
_entity_poly.pdbx_seq_one_letter_code
_entity_poly.pdbx_strand_id
1 'polypeptide(L)' 'MNNTGKIIAVERNLNRYKTLKSMIKEFGTKNVETIHKDFLKIEPSSIKADYILLDPSCSGSGIHDDYKKIKKE' A
#
# COMPACT_ATOMS: atom_id res chain seq x y z
N MET A 1 -5.45 12.86 6.84
CA MET A 1 -4.42 13.20 7.86
C MET A 1 -3.71 14.54 7.58
N ASN A 2 -4.13 15.38 6.61
CA ASN A 2 -3.53 16.71 6.35
C ASN A 2 -1.99 16.74 6.29
N ASN A 3 -1.35 15.69 5.76
CA ASN A 3 0.12 15.50 5.77
C ASN A 3 0.78 15.58 7.17
N THR A 4 0.04 15.32 8.24
CA THR A 4 0.56 15.24 9.62
C THR A 4 0.71 13.79 10.07
N GLY A 5 1.49 13.57 11.13
CA GLY A 5 1.83 12.23 11.61
C GLY A 5 2.74 11.48 10.63
N LYS A 6 2.68 10.15 10.66
CA LYS A 6 3.48 9.27 9.80
C LYS A 6 2.65 8.07 9.36
N ILE A 7 2.75 7.72 8.08
CA ILE A 7 2.19 6.49 7.51
C ILE A 7 3.36 5.63 7.06
N ILE A 8 3.33 4.35 7.40
CA ILE A 8 4.27 3.36 6.87
C ILE A 8 3.49 2.45 5.93
N ALA A 9 3.83 2.52 4.64
CA ALA A 9 3.16 1.75 3.59
C ALA A 9 4.07 0.62 3.12
N VAL A 10 3.67 -0.62 3.40
CA VAL A 10 4.42 -1.84 3.03
C VAL A 10 3.75 -2.50 1.83
N GLU A 11 4.52 -2.78 0.79
CA GLU A 11 4.04 -3.50 -0.39
C GLU A 11 5.10 -4.50 -0.84
N ARG A 12 4.66 -5.73 -1.14
CA ARG A 12 5.55 -6.84 -1.51
C ARG A 12 5.82 -6.89 -3.00
N ASN A 13 4.84 -6.55 -3.83
CA ASN A 13 4.99 -6.64 -5.28
C ASN A 13 5.68 -5.41 -5.84
N LEU A 14 6.78 -5.60 -6.56
CA LEU A 14 7.60 -4.50 -7.11
C LEU A 14 6.81 -3.55 -8.03
N ASN A 15 5.91 -4.07 -8.87
CA ASN A 15 5.14 -3.22 -9.78
C ASN A 15 4.11 -2.39 -9.02
N ARG A 16 3.37 -3.00 -8.08
CA ARG A 16 2.45 -2.28 -7.19
C ARG A 16 3.18 -1.26 -6.33
N TYR A 17 4.38 -1.58 -5.85
CA TYR A 17 5.21 -0.66 -5.09
C TYR A 17 5.64 0.57 -5.91
N LYS A 18 6.00 0.39 -7.18
CA LYS A 18 6.29 1.51 -8.09
C LYS A 18 5.05 2.39 -8.29
N THR A 19 3.88 1.79 -8.46
CA THR A 19 2.60 2.52 -8.54
C THR A 19 2.34 3.31 -7.26
N LEU A 20 2.48 2.69 -6.09
CA LEU A 20 2.36 3.35 -4.78
C LEU A 20 3.25 4.58 -4.69
N LYS A 21 4.54 4.45 -5.03
CA LYS A 21 5.48 5.58 -5.02
C LYS A 21 5.09 6.69 -6.02
N SER A 22 4.63 6.31 -7.21
CA SER A 22 4.15 7.27 -8.21
C SER A 22 2.97 8.07 -7.68
N MET A 23 1.97 7.40 -7.09
CA MET A 23 0.77 8.05 -6.54
C MET A 23 1.13 8.99 -5.39
N ILE A 24 1.97 8.55 -4.44
CA ILE A 24 2.41 9.41 -3.32
C ILE A 24 3.06 10.69 -3.84
N LYS A 25 3.90 10.58 -4.88
CA LYS A 25 4.55 11.74 -5.52
C LYS A 25 3.55 12.63 -6.23
N GLU A 26 2.66 12.05 -7.03
CA GLU A 26 1.66 12.75 -7.83
C GLU A 26 0.69 13.57 -6.96
N PHE A 27 0.23 12.99 -5.86
CA PHE A 27 -0.68 13.66 -4.92
C PHE A 27 0.03 14.51 -3.86
N GLY A 28 1.35 14.68 -3.95
CA GLY A 28 2.12 15.54 -3.05
C GLY A 28 2.05 15.12 -1.58
N THR A 29 1.92 13.80 -1.31
CA THR A 29 1.84 13.28 0.05
C THR A 29 3.25 13.20 0.66
N LYS A 30 3.47 13.84 1.82
CA LYS A 30 4.80 14.07 2.40
C LYS A 30 5.08 13.23 3.65
N ASN A 31 4.05 12.65 4.26
CA ASN A 31 4.12 11.94 5.53
C ASN A 31 4.11 10.41 5.38
N VAL A 32 4.41 9.88 4.19
CA VAL A 32 4.40 8.42 3.91
C VAL A 32 5.82 7.91 3.68
N GLU A 33 6.21 6.91 4.48
CA GLU A 33 7.40 6.10 4.26
C GLU A 33 7.01 4.78 3.58
N THR A 34 7.61 4.48 2.43
CA THR A 34 7.30 3.28 1.65
C THR A 34 8.36 2.21 1.85
N ILE A 35 7.95 0.97 2.10
CA ILE A 35 8.84 -0.19 2.27
C ILE A 35 8.48 -1.27 1.25
N HIS A 36 9.42 -1.64 0.38
CA HIS A 36 9.26 -2.77 -0.54
C HIS A 36 9.72 -4.06 0.15
N LYS A 37 8.80 -4.74 0.83
CA LYS A 37 9.10 -5.96 1.59
C LYS A 37 7.83 -6.79 1.80
N ASP A 38 7.99 -8.08 2.02
CA ASP A 38 6.91 -8.89 2.60
C ASP A 38 6.69 -8.48 4.05
N PHE A 39 5.47 -8.05 4.38
CA PHE A 39 5.11 -7.63 5.74
C PHE A 39 5.38 -8.71 6.78
N LEU A 40 5.19 -10.00 6.44
CA LEU A 40 5.45 -11.13 7.33
C LEU A 40 6.94 -11.36 7.60
N LYS A 41 7.82 -10.64 6.91
CA LYS A 41 9.29 -10.68 7.09
C LYS A 41 9.84 -9.43 7.76
N ILE A 42 8.97 -8.56 8.27
CA ILE A 42 9.37 -7.37 9.03
C ILE A 42 9.49 -7.77 10.49
N GLU A 43 10.60 -7.37 11.11
CA GLU A 43 10.79 -7.53 12.56
C GLU A 43 9.78 -6.65 13.29
N PRO A 44 8.88 -7.19 14.13
CA PRO A 44 7.83 -6.40 14.78
C PRO A 44 8.36 -5.23 15.60
N SER A 45 9.54 -5.39 16.22
CA SER A 45 10.22 -4.33 16.99
C SER A 45 10.78 -3.20 16.13
N SER A 46 10.95 -3.41 14.82
CA SER A 46 11.48 -2.40 13.90
C SER A 46 10.44 -1.37 13.46
N ILE A 47 9.15 -1.64 13.68
CA ILE A 47 8.05 -0.75 13.32
C ILE A 47 7.19 -0.48 14.55
N LYS A 48 7.07 0.80 14.90
CA LYS A 48 6.09 1.27 15.88
C LYS A 48 4.94 1.95 15.16
N ALA A 49 3.74 1.46 15.37
CA ALA A 49 2.51 2.04 14.84
C ALA A 49 1.46 2.13 15.94
N ASP A 50 0.73 3.24 16.00
CA ASP A 50 -0.39 3.40 16.94
C ASP A 50 -1.64 2.63 16.46
N TYR A 51 -1.80 2.50 15.14
CA TYR A 51 -2.89 1.80 14.48
C TYR A 51 -2.40 1.10 13.22
N ILE A 52 -3.06 0.01 12.83
CA ILE A 52 -2.75 -0.77 11.62
C ILE A 52 -4.01 -0.90 10.77
N LEU A 53 -3.89 -0.58 9.48
CA LEU A 53 -4.85 -0.96 8.46
C LEU A 53 -4.31 -2.17 7.71
N LEU A 54 -5.01 -3.30 7.81
CA LEU A 54 -4.66 -4.54 7.12
C LEU A 54 -5.62 -4.76 5.95
N ASP A 55 -5.10 -4.65 4.73
CA ASP A 55 -5.77 -5.03 3.49
C ASP A 55 -5.06 -6.26 2.89
N PRO A 56 -5.40 -7.48 3.33
CA PRO A 56 -4.72 -8.68 2.90
C PRO A 56 -5.17 -9.09 1.49
N SER A 57 -4.32 -9.87 0.81
CA SER A 57 -4.76 -10.50 -0.44
C SER A 57 -5.96 -11.39 -0.16
N CYS A 58 -7.04 -11.20 -0.92
CA CYS A 58 -8.26 -11.99 -0.83
C CYS A 58 -8.46 -12.82 -2.11
N SER A 59 -9.45 -13.72 -2.09
CA SER A 59 -9.85 -14.48 -3.29
C SER A 59 -10.55 -13.63 -4.35
N GLY A 60 -10.95 -12.39 -4.02
CA GLY A 60 -11.72 -11.52 -4.90
C GLY A 60 -13.19 -11.93 -5.06
N SER A 61 -13.67 -12.91 -4.29
CA SER A 61 -15.05 -13.45 -4.39
C SER A 61 -16.18 -12.44 -4.15
N GLY A 62 -15.89 -11.31 -3.49
CA GLY A 62 -16.84 -10.21 -3.28
C GLY A 62 -16.81 -9.13 -4.36
N ILE A 63 -15.93 -9.23 -5.36
CA ILE A 63 -15.83 -8.27 -6.46
C ILE A 63 -16.79 -8.72 -7.57
N HIS A 64 -17.83 -7.93 -7.85
CA HIS A 64 -18.84 -8.25 -8.89
C HIS A 64 -18.24 -8.35 -10.30
N ASP A 65 -18.82 -9.23 -11.11
CA ASP A 65 -18.37 -9.55 -12.49
C ASP A 65 -18.41 -8.35 -13.46
N ASP A 66 -19.14 -7.29 -13.14
CA ASP A 66 -19.15 -6.04 -13.92
C ASP A 66 -17.82 -5.27 -13.86
N TYR A 67 -16.87 -5.72 -13.03
CA TYR A 67 -15.50 -5.21 -13.01
C TYR A 67 -14.72 -5.62 -14.28
N LYS A 68 -15.00 -4.94 -15.39
CA LYS A 68 -14.17 -5.03 -16.60
C LYS A 68 -12.81 -4.40 -16.32
N LYS A 69 -11.77 -5.22 -16.24
CA LYS A 69 -10.38 -4.74 -16.33
C LYS A 69 -10.23 -3.98 -17.65
N ILE A 70 -10.15 -2.65 -17.57
CA ILE A 70 -9.75 -1.82 -18.69
C ILE A 70 -8.33 -2.28 -19.07
N LYS A 71 -8.19 -2.94 -20.22
CA LYS A 71 -6.88 -3.21 -20.79
C LYS A 71 -6.29 -1.86 -21.18
N LYS A 72 -5.21 -1.46 -20.53
CA LYS A 72 -4.37 -0.37 -21.05
C LYS A 72 -3.62 -0.94 -22.25
N GLU A 73 -3.94 -0.43 -23.44
CA GLU A 73 -3.15 -0.58 -24.66
C GLU A 73 -1.75 0.04 -24.49
#